data_AF-A0A3M1ZFZ2-F1
#
_entry.id   AF-A0A3M1ZFZ2-F1
#
_cell.length_a   1.000
_cell.length_b   1.000
_cell.length_c   1.000
_cell.angle_alpha   90.00
_cell.angle_beta   90.00
_cell.angle_gamma   90.00
#
_symmetry.space_group_name_H-M   'P 1'
#
loop_
_entity.id
_entity.type
_entity.pdbx_description
1 polymer ?
#
loop_
_entity_poly.entity_id
_entity_poly.type
_entity_poly.pdbx_seq_one_letter_code
_entity_poly.pdbx_strand_id
1 'polypeptide(L)'
;MRLIRYSALCLLLFIAPALVIAQDDDLCPIPIAESFASVQSACADVEAGMVCLGAPTAFAMPFEGGTAAALLAAGDSASVSDVAFLSLSTEDATWGTVKLQTTAYDGVTWQPQPVLMIAFGNVQLRNLGNENLTLPVADVVVTPIAGANVRSGPTTEHRVLASLFQDDVLKAIGILNDSQWLQVMLPDGQSGWVAIGAVSGDIANLPVVTVDAVVPQMIYPPFAALNLQTGTEDAPCPNTPESGVLIYTPLDVAPLSLSVNGVTLRLSGLAFLQAQSAGELVVNILMGRGAVSAMGETQIAQQGAQVVVPMSAMSDDGLLTPVDVPQPAEAYDYGRLANLPLE
;
A
#
# COMPACT_ATOMS: atom_id res chain seq x y z
N MET A 1 40.03 -53.34 81.47
CA MET A 1 40.45 -51.99 81.03
C MET A 1 39.90 -51.77 79.62
N ARG A 2 38.93 -50.86 79.49
CA ARG A 2 38.32 -50.22 78.30
C ARG A 2 38.24 -50.98 76.95
N LEU A 3 37.00 -51.31 76.55
CA LEU A 3 36.60 -51.61 75.16
C LEU A 3 35.87 -50.38 74.59
N ILE A 4 36.38 -49.84 73.49
CA ILE A 4 35.87 -48.66 72.76
C ILE A 4 34.78 -49.13 71.78
N ARG A 5 33.57 -48.57 71.91
CA ARG A 5 32.48 -48.77 70.92
C ARG A 5 32.49 -47.59 69.95
N TYR A 6 32.86 -47.85 68.69
CA TYR A 6 32.68 -46.90 67.58
C TYR A 6 31.21 -46.95 67.12
N SER A 7 30.51 -45.83 67.26
CA SER A 7 29.19 -45.64 66.63
C SER A 7 29.40 -45.01 65.25
N ALA A 8 29.09 -45.77 64.20
CA ALA A 8 29.08 -45.27 62.83
C ALA A 8 27.79 -44.47 62.60
N LEU A 9 27.94 -43.15 62.48
CA LEU A 9 26.84 -42.23 62.12
C LEU A 9 26.70 -42.24 60.59
N CYS A 10 25.71 -42.95 60.06
CA CYS A 10 25.34 -42.90 58.64
C CYS A 10 24.62 -41.58 58.34
N LEU A 11 25.28 -40.69 57.60
CA LEU A 11 24.72 -39.44 57.08
C LEU A 11 23.94 -39.75 55.78
N LEU A 12 22.61 -39.80 55.86
CA LEU A 12 21.71 -39.93 54.70
C LEU A 12 21.55 -38.55 54.05
N LEU A 13 22.22 -38.33 52.91
CA LEU A 13 21.99 -37.17 52.04
C LEU A 13 20.66 -37.35 51.30
N PHE A 14 19.64 -36.61 51.69
CA PHE A 14 18.40 -36.45 50.91
C PHE A 14 18.65 -35.49 49.75
N ILE A 15 18.86 -36.02 48.54
CA ILE A 15 18.85 -35.25 47.30
C ILE A 15 17.38 -35.06 46.91
N ALA A 16 16.82 -33.89 47.21
CA ALA A 16 15.51 -33.51 46.69
C ALA A 16 15.65 -33.21 45.19
N PRO A 17 14.88 -33.87 44.31
CA PRO A 17 14.84 -33.47 42.91
C PRO A 17 14.17 -32.10 42.83
N ALA A 18 14.95 -31.08 42.48
CA ALA A 18 14.39 -29.80 42.05
C ALA A 18 13.68 -30.05 40.72
N LEU A 19 12.36 -30.12 40.76
CA LEU A 19 11.53 -30.01 39.56
C LEU A 19 11.73 -28.58 39.03
N VAL A 20 12.58 -28.44 38.02
CA VAL A 20 12.67 -27.23 37.20
C VAL A 20 11.45 -27.27 36.28
N ILE A 21 10.41 -26.51 36.63
CA ILE A 21 9.33 -26.19 35.70
C ILE A 21 9.88 -25.07 34.82
N ALA A 22 10.23 -25.38 33.57
CA ALA A 22 10.40 -24.36 32.55
C ALA A 22 9.01 -23.75 32.29
N GLN A 23 8.81 -22.48 32.63
CA GLN A 23 7.64 -21.71 32.22
C GLN A 23 7.97 -21.13 30.85
N ASP A 24 7.43 -21.71 29.78
CA ASP A 24 7.84 -21.43 28.40
C ASP A 24 6.74 -20.74 27.55
N ASP A 25 5.79 -20.04 28.19
CA ASP A 25 4.57 -19.56 27.50
C ASP A 25 4.31 -18.05 27.52
N ASP A 26 5.18 -17.18 28.07
CA ASP A 26 4.79 -15.76 28.30
C ASP A 26 5.93 -14.73 28.12
N LEU A 27 6.85 -14.94 27.18
CA LEU A 27 7.96 -14.02 26.91
C LEU A 27 7.87 -13.45 25.49
N CYS A 28 6.77 -12.77 25.15
CA CYS A 28 6.82 -11.83 24.03
C CYS A 28 7.45 -10.52 24.53
N PRO A 29 8.72 -10.22 24.20
CA PRO A 29 9.38 -9.04 24.75
C PRO A 29 8.85 -7.72 24.15
N ILE A 30 8.04 -7.80 23.09
CA ILE A 30 7.53 -6.65 22.33
C ILE A 30 6.07 -6.36 22.73
N PRO A 31 5.73 -5.16 23.22
CA PRO A 31 4.38 -4.81 23.65
C PRO A 31 3.51 -4.40 22.46
N ILE A 32 3.19 -5.36 21.57
CA ILE A 32 2.44 -5.11 20.33
C ILE A 32 1.05 -4.50 20.57
N ALA A 33 0.35 -4.97 21.61
CA ALA A 33 -0.95 -4.41 21.99
C ALA A 33 -0.84 -2.93 22.39
N GLU A 34 0.25 -2.54 23.07
CA GLU A 34 0.51 -1.15 23.42
C GLU A 34 0.86 -0.32 22.19
N SER A 35 1.62 -0.87 21.25
CA SER A 35 1.93 -0.20 19.98
C SER A 35 0.67 0.14 19.18
N PHE A 36 -0.30 -0.78 19.09
CA PHE A 36 -1.58 -0.49 18.42
C PHE A 36 -2.46 0.48 19.21
N ALA A 37 -2.54 0.34 20.54
CA ALA A 37 -3.24 1.30 21.39
C ALA A 37 -2.63 2.71 21.30
N SER A 38 -1.32 2.81 21.09
CA SER A 38 -0.62 4.07 20.89
C SER A 38 -1.02 4.74 19.57
N VAL A 39 -1.13 4.00 18.45
CA VAL A 39 -1.71 4.56 17.20
C VAL A 39 -3.13 5.07 17.44
N GLN A 40 -3.97 4.26 18.09
CA GLN A 40 -5.38 4.56 18.25
C GLN A 40 -5.60 5.82 19.10
N SER A 41 -4.74 6.03 20.10
CA SER A 41 -4.82 7.20 21.00
C SER A 41 -4.05 8.41 20.47
N ALA A 42 -2.79 8.25 20.06
CA ALA A 42 -1.92 9.34 19.62
C ALA A 42 -2.29 9.85 18.22
N CYS A 43 -2.87 9.00 17.36
CA CYS A 43 -3.29 9.35 16.01
C CYS A 43 -4.82 9.34 15.84
N ALA A 44 -5.58 9.50 16.93
CA ALA A 44 -7.05 9.54 16.89
C ALA A 44 -7.55 10.60 15.90
N ASP A 45 -7.01 11.81 16.01
CA ASP A 45 -7.46 13.02 15.30
C ASP A 45 -6.65 13.36 14.05
N VAL A 46 -5.93 12.38 13.47
CA VAL A 46 -5.19 12.63 12.22
C VAL A 46 -6.16 13.06 11.12
N GLU A 47 -5.84 14.19 10.47
CA GLU A 47 -6.65 14.77 9.40
C GLU A 47 -6.40 14.08 8.06
N ALA A 48 -7.33 14.26 7.10
CA ALA A 48 -7.12 13.81 5.73
C ALA A 48 -5.89 14.49 5.13
N GLY A 49 -5.04 13.73 4.44
CA GLY A 49 -3.78 14.24 3.90
C GLY A 49 -2.64 14.27 4.92
N MET A 50 -2.78 13.61 6.07
CA MET A 50 -1.74 13.55 7.09
C MET A 50 -1.30 12.11 7.37
N VAL A 51 -0.03 11.97 7.73
CA VAL A 51 0.53 10.76 8.34
C VAL A 51 0.87 11.05 9.79
N CYS A 52 0.57 10.12 10.69
CA CYS A 52 0.81 10.23 12.12
C CYS A 52 1.48 8.96 12.66
N LEU A 53 2.48 9.15 13.52
CA LEU A 53 3.22 8.06 14.13
C LEU A 53 2.54 7.48 15.36
N GLY A 54 2.38 6.14 15.40
CA GLY A 54 1.87 5.46 16.58
C GLY A 54 2.96 5.01 17.55
N ALA A 55 4.13 4.62 17.06
CA ALA A 55 5.25 4.16 17.88
C ALA A 55 6.57 4.83 17.45
N PRO A 56 7.52 5.04 18.39
CA PRO A 56 8.70 5.89 18.18
C PRO A 56 9.77 5.33 17.22
N THR A 57 9.59 4.13 16.66
CA THR A 57 10.56 3.49 15.76
C THR A 57 10.17 3.55 14.29
N ALA A 58 9.45 4.60 13.89
CA ALA A 58 9.46 4.99 12.50
C ALA A 58 10.37 6.18 12.26
N PHE A 59 10.98 6.19 11.08
CA PHE A 59 11.64 7.35 10.55
C PHE A 59 10.98 7.75 9.22
N ALA A 60 10.61 9.01 9.11
CA ALA A 60 10.10 9.61 7.89
C ALA A 60 11.15 10.56 7.29
N MET A 61 11.39 10.44 5.97
CA MET A 61 12.26 11.34 5.23
C MET A 61 11.44 12.24 4.28
N PRO A 62 11.78 13.53 4.17
CA PRO A 62 11.21 14.41 3.16
C PRO A 62 11.60 14.02 1.73
N PHE A 63 10.89 14.59 0.75
CA PHE A 63 11.38 14.68 -0.63
C PHE A 63 12.70 15.44 -0.70
N GLU A 64 13.52 15.17 -1.72
CA GLU A 64 14.81 15.85 -1.92
C GLU A 64 14.62 17.38 -1.97
N GLY A 65 15.28 18.10 -1.06
CA GLY A 65 15.13 19.57 -0.91
C GLY A 65 13.98 20.02 -0.01
N GLY A 66 13.18 19.11 0.55
CA GLY A 66 12.13 19.39 1.52
C GLY A 66 12.64 19.59 2.95
N THR A 67 11.82 20.21 3.79
CA THR A 67 12.13 20.50 5.20
C THR A 67 11.28 19.70 6.18
N ALA A 68 10.71 18.56 5.77
CA ALA A 68 9.83 17.80 6.66
C ALA A 68 10.57 17.49 7.97
N ALA A 69 9.92 17.80 9.08
CA ALA A 69 10.43 17.45 10.40
C ALA A 69 10.52 15.92 10.46
N ALA A 70 11.63 15.40 10.98
CA ALA A 70 11.69 13.99 11.31
C ALA A 70 10.54 13.68 12.28
N LEU A 71 9.69 12.72 11.92
CA LEU A 71 8.70 12.16 12.83
C LEU A 71 9.47 11.23 13.77
N LEU A 72 9.55 11.55 15.06
CA LEU A 72 10.45 10.89 16.02
C LEU A 72 9.71 10.32 17.23
N ALA A 73 8.52 10.84 17.55
CA ALA A 73 7.72 10.42 18.69
C ALA A 73 6.31 10.01 18.27
N ALA A 74 5.67 9.19 19.09
CA ALA A 74 4.26 8.88 18.94
C ALA A 74 3.42 10.17 19.01
N GLY A 75 2.49 10.32 18.06
CA GLY A 75 1.67 11.52 17.87
C GLY A 75 2.28 12.56 16.92
N ASP A 76 3.57 12.43 16.55
CA ASP A 76 4.15 13.31 15.53
C ASP A 76 3.42 13.09 14.20
N SER A 77 3.08 14.19 13.52
CA SER A 77 2.37 14.16 12.25
C SER A 77 2.98 15.10 11.21
N ALA A 78 2.83 14.74 9.96
CA ALA A 78 3.25 15.53 8.80
C ALA A 78 2.25 15.37 7.65
N SER A 79 2.27 16.32 6.72
CA SER A 79 1.52 16.18 5.47
C SER A 79 2.04 15.00 4.67
N VAL A 80 1.14 14.19 4.10
CA VAL A 80 1.53 13.08 3.21
C VAL A 80 2.27 13.58 1.96
N SER A 81 2.04 14.83 1.55
CA SER A 81 2.75 15.49 0.44
C SER A 81 4.23 15.73 0.73
N ASP A 82 4.59 15.83 2.01
CA ASP A 82 5.94 16.21 2.44
C ASP A 82 6.79 14.99 2.75
N VAL A 83 6.18 13.80 2.85
CA VAL A 83 6.85 12.54 3.18
C VAL A 83 7.13 11.75 1.89
N ALA A 84 8.42 11.59 1.57
CA ALA A 84 8.87 10.79 0.44
C ALA A 84 9.10 9.33 0.80
N PHE A 85 9.51 9.07 2.04
CA PHE A 85 9.83 7.74 2.52
C PHE A 85 9.46 7.61 3.98
N LEU A 86 8.84 6.49 4.33
CA LEU A 86 8.53 6.08 5.67
C LEU A 86 9.11 4.70 5.90
N SER A 87 9.86 4.52 6.98
CA SER A 87 10.36 3.21 7.41
C SER A 87 9.92 2.96 8.84
N LEU A 88 9.26 1.82 9.06
CA LEU A 88 8.92 1.25 10.35
C LEU A 88 9.92 0.13 10.67
N SER A 89 10.29 -0.01 11.93
CA SER A 89 11.21 -1.05 12.40
C SER A 89 10.59 -1.88 13.53
N THR A 90 11.08 -3.11 13.66
CA THR A 90 10.80 -4.01 14.78
C THR A 90 12.01 -4.16 15.72
N GLU A 91 13.07 -3.38 15.47
CA GLU A 91 14.26 -3.36 16.30
C GLU A 91 13.98 -2.81 17.72
N ASP A 92 14.91 -3.07 18.63
CA ASP A 92 14.87 -2.62 20.03
C ASP A 92 13.59 -3.00 20.79
N ALA A 93 13.01 -4.16 20.45
CA ALA A 93 11.78 -4.69 21.04
C ALA A 93 10.57 -3.76 20.88
N THR A 94 10.48 -3.06 19.76
CA THR A 94 9.34 -2.21 19.41
C THR A 94 8.56 -2.77 18.23
N TRP A 95 7.28 -2.40 18.12
CA TRP A 95 6.48 -2.68 16.92
C TRP A 95 6.14 -1.34 16.29
N GLY A 96 6.89 -0.95 15.25
CA GLY A 96 6.66 0.30 14.53
C GLY A 96 5.23 0.34 13.98
N THR A 97 4.55 1.47 14.12
CA THR A 97 3.17 1.63 13.67
C THR A 97 2.91 3.05 13.18
N VAL A 98 2.10 3.17 12.13
CA VAL A 98 1.73 4.46 11.54
C VAL A 98 0.28 4.44 11.07
N LYS A 99 -0.39 5.59 11.18
CA LYS A 99 -1.68 5.85 10.56
C LYS A 99 -1.51 6.91 9.48
N LEU A 100 -1.87 6.58 8.25
CA LEU A 100 -1.77 7.47 7.10
C LEU A 100 -3.16 7.65 6.49
N GLN A 101 -3.57 8.90 6.30
CA GLN A 101 -4.78 9.24 5.57
C GLN A 101 -4.42 9.98 4.29
N THR A 102 -4.75 9.39 3.14
CA THR A 102 -4.61 10.02 1.83
C THR A 102 -5.92 9.98 1.07
N THR A 103 -5.91 10.39 -0.19
CA THR A 103 -7.03 10.23 -1.12
C THR A 103 -6.63 9.35 -2.29
N ALA A 104 -7.61 8.72 -2.92
CA ALA A 104 -7.45 8.09 -4.22
C ALA A 104 -8.69 8.38 -5.05
N TYR A 105 -8.54 8.37 -6.37
CA TYR A 105 -9.65 8.63 -7.26
C TYR A 105 -10.50 7.38 -7.43
N ASP A 106 -11.83 7.57 -7.42
CA ASP A 106 -12.72 6.51 -7.83
C ASP A 106 -12.61 6.27 -9.34
N GLY A 107 -12.68 5.00 -9.73
CA GLY A 107 -12.47 4.58 -11.11
C GLY A 107 -13.68 4.81 -12.04
N VAL A 108 -14.54 5.80 -11.77
CA VAL A 108 -15.70 6.13 -12.63
C VAL A 108 -15.84 7.65 -12.80
N THR A 109 -15.86 8.40 -11.71
CA THR A 109 -16.15 9.83 -11.65
C THR A 109 -14.94 10.70 -11.32
N TRP A 110 -13.79 10.09 -11.01
CA TRP A 110 -12.57 10.78 -10.62
C TRP A 110 -12.71 11.66 -9.38
N GLN A 111 -13.71 11.40 -8.53
CA GLN A 111 -13.82 12.12 -7.27
C GLN A 111 -12.75 11.59 -6.31
N PRO A 112 -12.02 12.49 -5.61
CA PRO A 112 -11.10 12.08 -4.57
C PRO A 112 -11.90 11.49 -3.41
N GLN A 113 -11.58 10.25 -3.06
CA GLN A 113 -12.17 9.52 -1.94
C GLN A 113 -11.10 9.22 -0.91
N PRO A 114 -11.44 9.22 0.39
CA PRO A 114 -10.47 8.96 1.44
C PRO A 114 -9.95 7.52 1.40
N VAL A 115 -8.66 7.36 1.65
CA VAL A 115 -7.99 6.07 1.84
C VAL A 115 -7.26 6.12 3.18
N LEU A 116 -7.55 5.15 4.05
CA LEU A 116 -6.87 4.98 5.32
C LEU A 116 -5.90 3.81 5.21
N MET A 117 -4.64 4.05 5.55
CA MET A 117 -3.62 3.02 5.64
C MET A 117 -3.11 2.91 7.08
N ILE A 118 -3.03 1.69 7.59
CA ILE A 118 -2.36 1.37 8.86
C ILE A 118 -1.21 0.43 8.53
N ALA A 119 0.03 0.89 8.68
CA ALA A 119 1.21 0.06 8.52
C ALA A 119 1.83 -0.28 9.87
N PHE A 120 2.33 -1.50 10.00
CA PHE A 120 2.90 -1.98 11.26
C PHE A 120 3.96 -3.07 11.06
N GLY A 121 4.88 -3.15 12.03
CA GLY A 121 6.03 -4.05 11.98
C GLY A 121 7.19 -3.44 11.19
N ASN A 122 7.89 -4.27 10.42
CA ASN A 122 8.98 -3.87 9.53
C ASN A 122 8.41 -3.54 8.15
N VAL A 123 8.20 -2.26 7.88
CA VAL A 123 7.55 -1.79 6.65
C VAL A 123 8.28 -0.58 6.11
N GLN A 124 8.59 -0.58 4.83
CA GLN A 124 9.09 0.59 4.11
C GLN A 124 8.06 1.02 3.07
N LEU A 125 7.67 2.29 3.10
CA LEU A 125 6.80 2.93 2.13
C LEU A 125 7.55 4.07 1.47
N ARG A 126 7.78 3.95 0.16
CA ARG A 126 8.25 5.06 -0.67
C ARG A 126 7.06 5.67 -1.38
N ASN A 127 6.85 6.97 -1.17
CA ASN A 127 5.83 7.72 -1.86
C ASN A 127 6.25 7.95 -3.32
N LEU A 128 5.44 7.45 -4.25
CA LEU A 128 5.59 7.67 -5.69
C LEU A 128 4.48 8.57 -6.25
N GLY A 129 3.47 8.87 -5.44
CA GLY A 129 2.43 9.84 -5.74
C GLY A 129 2.94 11.25 -5.52
N ASN A 130 2.65 12.14 -6.45
CA ASN A 130 3.00 13.54 -6.33
C ASN A 130 1.90 14.40 -6.91
N GLU A 131 1.04 14.94 -6.04
CA GLU A 131 0.03 15.93 -6.42
C GLU A 131 0.63 17.31 -6.73
N ASN A 132 1.91 17.56 -6.39
CA ASN A 132 2.62 18.78 -6.79
C ASN A 132 3.04 18.76 -8.26
N LEU A 133 2.77 17.68 -9.00
CA LEU A 133 2.68 17.79 -10.45
C LEU A 133 1.40 18.57 -10.77
N THR A 134 1.51 19.90 -10.81
CA THR A 134 0.49 20.78 -11.40
C THR A 134 0.50 20.57 -12.91
N LEU A 135 0.07 19.38 -13.35
CA LEU A 135 -0.23 19.16 -14.75
C LEU A 135 -1.53 19.91 -15.04
N PRO A 136 -1.55 20.78 -16.05
CA PRO A 136 -2.80 21.31 -16.54
C PRO A 136 -3.63 20.11 -16.97
N VAL A 137 -4.73 19.86 -16.27
CA VAL A 137 -5.73 18.86 -16.64
C VAL A 137 -7.01 19.57 -17.03
N ALA A 138 -7.72 19.00 -17.99
CA ALA A 138 -8.98 19.53 -18.48
C ALA A 138 -10.04 18.43 -18.43
N ASP A 139 -11.21 18.77 -17.89
CA ASP A 139 -12.39 17.94 -18.07
C ASP A 139 -12.88 18.09 -19.51
N VAL A 140 -12.92 16.96 -20.22
CA VAL A 140 -13.44 16.89 -21.58
C VAL A 140 -14.59 15.91 -21.63
N VAL A 141 -15.66 16.30 -22.33
CA VAL A 141 -16.90 15.54 -22.45
C VAL A 141 -17.00 14.96 -23.85
N VAL A 142 -17.37 13.70 -23.98
CA VAL A 142 -17.61 13.05 -25.28
C VAL A 142 -18.88 13.62 -25.92
N THR A 143 -18.75 14.18 -27.12
CA THR A 143 -19.86 14.88 -27.81
C THR A 143 -20.59 14.06 -28.88
N PRO A 144 -19.96 13.11 -29.61
CA PRO A 144 -20.67 12.32 -30.61
C PRO A 144 -21.62 11.30 -29.98
N ILE A 145 -22.83 11.19 -30.53
CA ILE A 145 -23.82 10.14 -30.16
C ILE A 145 -23.24 8.73 -30.39
N ALA A 146 -22.38 8.57 -31.39
CA ALA A 146 -21.71 7.31 -31.69
C ALA A 146 -20.64 6.93 -30.65
N GLY A 147 -20.35 7.81 -29.70
CA GLY A 147 -19.28 7.63 -28.72
C GLY A 147 -17.89 7.95 -29.24
N ALA A 148 -16.89 7.59 -28.46
CA ALA A 148 -15.47 7.76 -28.77
C ALA A 148 -14.66 6.54 -28.31
N ASN A 149 -13.48 6.34 -28.89
CA ASN A 149 -12.55 5.29 -28.46
C ASN A 149 -11.30 5.92 -27.87
N VAL A 150 -10.90 5.46 -26.69
CA VAL A 150 -9.56 5.69 -26.14
C VAL A 150 -8.65 4.58 -26.64
N ARG A 151 -7.51 4.95 -27.21
CA ARG A 151 -6.58 4.01 -27.86
C ARG A 151 -5.21 4.03 -27.22
N SER A 152 -4.45 2.95 -27.42
CA SER A 152 -3.08 2.84 -26.90
C SER A 152 -2.07 3.75 -27.60
N GLY A 153 -2.45 4.40 -28.70
CA GLY A 153 -1.63 5.36 -29.43
C GLY A 153 -2.50 6.28 -30.30
N PRO A 154 -1.96 7.41 -30.78
CA PRO A 154 -2.71 8.44 -31.49
C PRO A 154 -2.93 8.12 -32.98
N THR A 155 -3.43 6.91 -33.27
CA THR A 155 -3.91 6.53 -34.61
C THR A 155 -5.10 5.59 -34.50
N THR A 156 -5.88 5.45 -35.56
CA THR A 156 -7.03 4.52 -35.62
C THR A 156 -6.62 3.04 -35.64
N GLU A 157 -5.35 2.75 -35.91
CA GLU A 157 -4.82 1.38 -35.97
C GLU A 157 -4.39 0.84 -34.59
N HIS A 158 -4.17 1.73 -33.62
CA HIS A 158 -3.83 1.31 -32.26
C HIS A 158 -5.02 0.63 -31.57
N ARG A 159 -4.71 -0.35 -30.70
CA ARG A 159 -5.72 -1.10 -29.95
C ARG A 159 -6.60 -0.16 -29.14
N VAL A 160 -7.91 -0.40 -29.16
CA VAL A 160 -8.87 0.29 -28.30
C VAL A 160 -8.67 -0.18 -26.86
N LEU A 161 -8.38 0.76 -25.96
CA LEU A 161 -8.28 0.54 -24.52
C LEU A 161 -9.64 0.66 -23.85
N ALA A 162 -10.45 1.63 -24.27
CA ALA A 162 -11.80 1.83 -23.77
C ALA A 162 -12.73 2.41 -24.85
N SER A 163 -14.01 2.05 -24.77
CA SER A 163 -15.08 2.64 -25.58
C SER A 163 -15.93 3.52 -24.67
N LEU A 164 -16.16 4.76 -25.10
CA LEU A 164 -16.86 5.80 -24.36
C LEU A 164 -18.17 6.13 -25.04
N PHE A 165 -19.17 6.51 -24.25
CA PHE A 165 -20.47 6.94 -24.71
C PHE A 165 -20.57 8.47 -24.69
N GLN A 166 -21.60 9.01 -25.34
CA GLN A 166 -21.92 10.42 -25.24
C GLN A 166 -22.09 10.83 -23.77
N ASP A 167 -21.62 12.03 -23.44
CA ASP A 167 -21.65 12.62 -22.09
C ASP A 167 -20.66 11.99 -21.08
N ASP A 168 -19.89 10.97 -21.45
CA ASP A 168 -18.78 10.49 -20.62
C ASP A 168 -17.75 11.62 -20.42
N VAL A 169 -17.27 11.74 -19.17
CA VAL A 169 -16.26 12.74 -18.77
C VAL A 169 -14.90 12.09 -18.64
N LEU A 170 -13.89 12.70 -19.27
CA LEU A 170 -12.49 12.28 -19.21
C LEU A 170 -11.61 13.38 -18.65
N LYS A 171 -10.49 12.98 -18.03
CA LYS A 171 -9.40 13.87 -17.69
C LYS A 171 -8.40 13.91 -18.84
N ALA A 172 -8.38 15.00 -19.60
CA ALA A 172 -7.33 15.26 -20.57
C ALA A 172 -6.09 15.82 -19.86
N ILE A 173 -4.92 15.28 -20.21
CA ILE A 173 -3.64 15.57 -19.55
C ILE A 173 -2.59 16.12 -20.53
N GLY A 174 -2.90 16.16 -21.83
CA GLY A 174 -2.01 16.69 -22.85
C GLY A 174 -2.65 16.74 -24.24
N ILE A 175 -2.03 17.50 -25.12
CA ILE A 175 -2.40 17.61 -26.54
C ILE A 175 -1.22 17.12 -27.38
N LEU A 176 -1.46 16.26 -28.35
CA LEU A 176 -0.40 15.87 -29.29
C LEU A 176 0.08 17.08 -30.09
N ASN A 177 1.36 17.10 -30.47
CA ASN A 177 1.95 18.21 -31.24
C ASN A 177 1.22 18.57 -32.55
N ASP A 178 0.50 17.65 -33.16
CA ASP A 178 -0.32 17.84 -34.36
C ASP A 178 -1.75 18.34 -34.06
N SER A 179 -2.09 18.47 -32.77
CA SER A 179 -3.41 18.87 -32.27
C SER A 179 -4.58 17.98 -32.74
N GLN A 180 -4.32 16.75 -33.17
CA GLN A 180 -5.37 15.82 -33.61
C GLN A 180 -5.87 14.91 -32.48
N TRP A 181 -5.04 14.72 -31.46
CA TRP A 181 -5.30 13.81 -30.35
C TRP A 181 -5.11 14.49 -29.00
N LEU A 182 -6.00 14.16 -28.07
CA LEU A 182 -5.80 14.43 -26.65
C LEU A 182 -5.28 13.17 -25.99
N GLN A 183 -4.27 13.34 -25.17
CA GLN A 183 -3.89 12.34 -24.20
C GLN A 183 -4.84 12.44 -23.01
N VAL A 184 -5.47 11.34 -22.66
CA VAL A 184 -6.45 11.25 -21.58
C VAL A 184 -6.04 10.17 -20.60
N MET A 185 -6.52 10.32 -19.37
CA MET A 185 -6.37 9.33 -18.33
C MET A 185 -7.64 8.49 -18.24
N LEU A 186 -7.47 7.17 -18.23
CA LEU A 186 -8.54 6.21 -17.97
C LEU A 186 -8.65 5.94 -16.47
N PRO A 187 -9.83 5.55 -15.97
CA PRO A 187 -10.04 5.42 -14.52
C PRO A 187 -9.26 4.28 -13.86
N ASP A 188 -8.72 3.36 -14.65
CA ASP A 188 -7.79 2.31 -14.21
C ASP A 188 -6.34 2.79 -14.12
N GLY A 189 -6.06 4.06 -14.46
CA GLY A 189 -4.73 4.65 -14.40
C GLY A 189 -3.94 4.61 -15.68
N GLN A 190 -4.44 3.89 -16.69
CA GLN A 190 -3.79 3.88 -17.98
C GLN A 190 -4.03 5.23 -18.65
N SER A 191 -3.01 5.72 -19.35
CA SER A 191 -3.20 6.80 -20.29
C SER A 191 -3.56 6.23 -21.66
N GLY A 192 -4.29 7.01 -22.42
CA GLY A 192 -4.59 6.68 -23.80
C GLY A 192 -4.85 7.93 -24.61
N TRP A 193 -5.21 7.71 -25.87
CA TRP A 193 -5.40 8.77 -26.84
C TRP A 193 -6.84 8.76 -27.34
N VAL A 194 -7.50 9.92 -27.28
CA VAL A 194 -8.82 10.15 -27.85
C VAL A 194 -8.72 11.25 -28.92
N ALA A 195 -9.48 11.10 -30.00
CA ALA A 195 -9.49 12.10 -31.07
C ALA A 195 -10.09 13.42 -30.55
N ILE A 196 -9.41 14.55 -30.78
CA ILE A 196 -9.84 15.87 -30.29
C ILE A 196 -11.24 16.24 -30.77
N GLY A 197 -11.59 15.84 -32.00
CA GLY A 197 -12.91 16.12 -32.61
C GLY A 197 -14.05 15.29 -32.01
N ALA A 198 -13.77 14.34 -31.13
CA ALA A 198 -14.77 13.52 -30.45
C ALA A 198 -15.11 14.02 -29.03
N VAL A 199 -14.47 15.09 -28.56
CA VAL A 199 -14.64 15.61 -27.21
C VAL A 199 -14.73 17.13 -27.20
N SER A 200 -15.26 17.71 -26.12
CA SER A 200 -15.34 19.16 -25.90
C SER A 200 -14.97 19.51 -24.46
N GLY A 201 -14.19 20.57 -24.27
CA GLY A 201 -13.75 21.07 -22.97
C GLY A 201 -12.75 22.20 -23.14
N ASP A 202 -12.42 22.91 -22.06
CA ASP A 202 -11.37 23.94 -22.07
C ASP A 202 -9.99 23.28 -21.98
N ILE A 203 -9.37 23.09 -23.13
CA ILE A 203 -8.05 22.45 -23.26
C ILE A 203 -6.92 23.46 -23.47
N ALA A 204 -7.18 24.76 -23.33
CA ALA A 204 -6.24 25.82 -23.73
C ALA A 204 -4.90 25.77 -22.98
N ASN A 205 -4.91 25.26 -21.74
CA ASN A 205 -3.73 25.20 -20.89
C ASN A 205 -3.04 23.84 -20.90
N LEU A 206 -3.55 22.84 -21.63
CA LEU A 206 -2.94 21.51 -21.67
C LEU A 206 -1.53 21.56 -22.28
N PRO A 207 -0.58 20.79 -21.72
CA PRO A 207 0.78 20.73 -22.27
C PRO A 207 0.79 20.00 -23.61
N VAL A 208 1.68 20.44 -24.50
CA VAL A 208 1.94 19.71 -25.75
C VAL A 208 2.85 18.52 -25.47
N VAL A 209 2.38 17.32 -25.82
CA VAL A 209 3.07 16.04 -25.63
C VAL A 209 3.50 15.44 -26.97
N THR A 210 4.49 14.55 -26.95
CA THR A 210 4.90 13.74 -28.12
C THR A 210 4.45 12.29 -27.93
N VAL A 211 4.39 11.52 -29.02
CA VAL A 211 4.00 10.08 -28.96
C VAL A 211 4.98 9.28 -28.09
N ASP A 212 6.25 9.66 -28.13
CA ASP A 212 7.33 9.05 -27.34
C ASP A 212 7.57 9.77 -26.00
N ALA A 213 6.77 10.79 -25.67
CA ALA A 213 6.88 11.42 -24.36
C ALA A 213 6.60 10.37 -23.30
N VAL A 214 7.43 10.35 -22.25
CA VAL A 214 7.10 9.61 -21.04
C VAL A 214 5.80 10.20 -20.53
N VAL A 215 4.71 9.46 -20.73
CA VAL A 215 3.40 9.85 -20.24
C VAL A 215 3.55 10.08 -18.73
N PRO A 216 3.05 11.19 -18.18
CA PRO A 216 2.83 11.22 -16.75
C PRO A 216 1.89 10.07 -16.43
N GLN A 217 2.45 9.00 -15.85
CA GLN A 217 1.68 7.91 -15.26
C GLN A 217 0.75 8.55 -14.24
N MET A 218 -0.45 7.97 -14.06
CA MET A 218 -1.57 8.55 -13.31
C MET A 218 -1.09 9.50 -12.20
N ILE A 219 -1.60 10.73 -12.16
CA ILE A 219 -1.29 11.64 -11.04
C ILE A 219 -1.95 11.04 -9.81
N TYR A 220 -1.23 10.16 -9.15
CA TYR A 220 -1.65 9.58 -7.91
C TYR A 220 -1.48 10.67 -6.84
N PRO A 221 -2.50 10.92 -6.01
CA PRO A 221 -2.28 11.63 -4.77
C PRO A 221 -1.12 11.00 -3.99
N PRO A 222 -0.47 11.74 -3.09
CA PRO A 222 0.62 11.19 -2.28
C PRO A 222 0.21 9.86 -1.63
N PHE A 223 1.06 8.84 -1.73
CA PHE A 223 0.79 7.46 -1.28
C PHE A 223 -0.40 6.73 -1.94
N ALA A 224 -1.13 7.32 -2.89
CA ALA A 224 -1.99 6.53 -3.78
C ALA A 224 -1.17 5.77 -4.83
N ALA A 225 0.06 6.23 -5.10
CA ALA A 225 1.13 5.42 -5.66
C ALA A 225 2.27 5.30 -4.65
N LEU A 226 2.72 4.08 -4.41
CA LEU A 226 3.81 3.82 -3.50
C LEU A 226 4.61 2.57 -3.90
N ASN A 227 5.84 2.50 -3.39
CA ASN A 227 6.60 1.25 -3.33
C ASN A 227 6.59 0.77 -1.88
N LEU A 228 6.09 -0.45 -1.68
CA LEU A 228 5.96 -1.16 -0.42
C LEU A 228 7.04 -2.23 -0.33
N GLN A 229 7.70 -2.32 0.81
CA GLN A 229 8.44 -3.50 1.22
C GLN A 229 8.03 -3.85 2.66
N THR A 230 7.86 -5.15 2.93
CA THR A 230 7.53 -5.64 4.26
C THR A 230 8.50 -6.74 4.67
N GLY A 231 8.70 -6.89 5.98
CA GLY A 231 9.11 -8.17 6.53
C GLY A 231 8.03 -9.23 6.29
N THR A 232 8.45 -10.49 6.22
CA THR A 232 7.56 -11.65 6.07
C THR A 232 8.12 -12.78 6.91
N GLU A 233 7.26 -13.50 7.61
CA GLU A 233 7.68 -14.51 8.60
C GLU A 233 8.56 -13.89 9.68
N ASP A 234 8.22 -12.64 10.04
CA ASP A 234 8.97 -11.78 10.96
C ASP A 234 8.16 -11.43 12.22
N ALA A 235 7.01 -12.07 12.40
CA ALA A 235 6.25 -12.02 13.63
C ALA A 235 7.16 -12.38 14.82
N PRO A 236 7.32 -11.48 15.82
CA PRO A 236 8.32 -11.62 16.86
C PRO A 236 7.95 -12.74 17.84
N CYS A 237 6.67 -13.12 17.89
CA CYS A 237 6.12 -14.08 18.83
C CYS A 237 4.95 -14.86 18.19
N PRO A 238 4.63 -16.07 18.67
CA PRO A 238 3.39 -16.74 18.31
C PRO A 238 2.16 -15.86 18.60
N ASN A 239 1.14 -15.96 17.75
CA ASN A 239 -0.11 -15.19 17.85
C ASN A 239 0.03 -13.67 17.69
N THR A 240 1.12 -13.21 17.10
CA THR A 240 1.29 -11.80 16.73
C THR A 240 1.16 -11.63 15.22
N PRO A 241 0.70 -10.46 14.73
CA PRO A 241 0.58 -10.26 13.30
C PRO A 241 1.95 -10.16 12.62
N GLU A 242 2.02 -10.64 11.39
CA GLU A 242 3.13 -10.40 10.48
C GLU A 242 3.20 -8.91 10.09
N SER A 243 4.38 -8.42 9.70
CA SER A 243 4.53 -7.06 9.20
C SER A 243 3.71 -6.81 7.93
N GLY A 244 3.07 -5.65 7.83
CA GLY A 244 2.30 -5.33 6.64
C GLY A 244 1.48 -4.04 6.72
N VAL A 245 0.61 -3.86 5.72
CA VAL A 245 -0.22 -2.67 5.56
C VAL A 245 -1.68 -3.06 5.39
N LEU A 246 -2.54 -2.57 6.27
CA LEU A 246 -3.98 -2.56 6.08
C LEU A 246 -4.38 -1.32 5.28
N ILE A 247 -5.17 -1.52 4.23
CA ILE A 247 -5.70 -0.45 3.38
C ILE A 247 -7.23 -0.51 3.42
N TYR A 248 -7.84 0.56 3.92
CA TYR A 248 -9.28 0.75 3.99
C TYR A 248 -9.73 1.75 2.91
N THR A 249 -10.76 1.36 2.18
CA THR A 249 -11.44 2.17 1.16
C THR A 249 -12.96 2.10 1.39
N PRO A 250 -13.72 3.18 1.11
CA PRO A 250 -15.16 3.17 1.33
C PRO A 250 -15.87 2.11 0.46
N LEU A 251 -16.88 1.46 1.02
CA LEU A 251 -17.68 0.42 0.35
C LEU A 251 -18.84 0.99 -0.48
N ASP A 252 -19.22 2.25 -0.24
CA ASP A 252 -20.35 2.95 -0.83
C ASP A 252 -19.99 3.75 -2.09
N VAL A 253 -18.73 3.71 -2.52
CA VAL A 253 -18.21 4.36 -3.73
C VAL A 253 -17.67 3.33 -4.73
N ALA A 254 -17.41 3.77 -5.97
CA ALA A 254 -16.76 2.92 -6.95
C ALA A 254 -15.33 2.54 -6.49
N PRO A 255 -14.79 1.36 -6.85
CA PRO A 255 -13.47 0.94 -6.40
C PRO A 255 -12.39 1.98 -6.71
N LEU A 256 -11.59 2.29 -5.70
CA LEU A 256 -10.52 3.29 -5.76
C LEU A 256 -9.27 2.67 -6.37
N SER A 257 -8.60 3.43 -7.23
CA SER A 257 -7.39 2.99 -7.91
C SER A 257 -6.14 3.41 -7.13
N LEU A 258 -5.29 2.44 -6.82
CA LEU A 258 -3.98 2.60 -6.15
C LEU A 258 -2.90 1.91 -6.99
N SER A 259 -1.67 2.40 -6.95
CA SER A 259 -0.51 1.72 -7.54
C SER A 259 0.47 1.31 -6.45
N VAL A 260 0.62 0.01 -6.22
CA VAL A 260 1.56 -0.54 -5.24
C VAL A 260 2.62 -1.33 -5.99
N ASN A 261 3.86 -0.88 -5.93
CA ASN A 261 5.02 -1.53 -6.56
C ASN A 261 4.89 -1.68 -8.09
N GLY A 262 4.13 -0.79 -8.74
CA GLY A 262 3.82 -0.89 -10.17
C GLY A 262 2.65 -1.84 -10.50
N VAL A 263 2.02 -2.46 -9.50
CA VAL A 263 0.78 -3.22 -9.62
C VAL A 263 -0.40 -2.29 -9.39
N THR A 264 -1.36 -2.28 -10.31
CA THR A 264 -2.59 -1.50 -10.17
C THR A 264 -3.59 -2.28 -9.32
N LEU A 265 -4.05 -1.67 -8.23
CA LEU A 265 -5.05 -2.21 -7.33
C LEU A 265 -6.32 -1.37 -7.43
N ARG A 266 -7.45 -2.01 -7.70
CA ARG A 266 -8.77 -1.38 -7.58
C ARG A 266 -9.49 -1.97 -6.39
N LEU A 267 -9.54 -1.23 -5.29
CA LEU A 267 -10.01 -1.72 -4.00
C LEU A 267 -11.35 -1.09 -3.60
N SER A 268 -12.21 -1.90 -2.99
CA SER A 268 -13.42 -1.46 -2.30
C SER A 268 -13.59 -2.33 -1.06
N GLY A 269 -13.43 -1.73 0.12
CA GLY A 269 -13.38 -2.43 1.41
C GLY A 269 -11.98 -2.44 2.02
N LEU A 270 -11.60 -3.56 2.61
CA LEU A 270 -10.36 -3.73 3.39
C LEU A 270 -9.45 -4.78 2.75
N ALA A 271 -8.20 -4.40 2.53
CA ALA A 271 -7.14 -5.30 2.10
C ALA A 271 -5.94 -5.28 3.05
N PHE A 272 -5.25 -6.41 3.17
CA PHE A 272 -3.96 -6.53 3.85
C PHE A 272 -2.87 -6.92 2.84
N LEU A 273 -1.82 -6.09 2.77
CA LEU A 273 -0.75 -6.20 1.79
C LEU A 273 0.59 -6.51 2.45
N GLN A 274 1.34 -7.39 1.79
CA GLN A 274 2.73 -7.69 2.11
C GLN A 274 3.54 -7.77 0.81
N ALA A 275 4.78 -7.28 0.81
CA ALA A 275 5.62 -7.25 -0.39
C ALA A 275 7.08 -7.59 -0.06
N GLN A 276 7.57 -8.71 -0.58
CA GLN A 276 8.91 -9.21 -0.32
C GLN A 276 9.84 -9.01 -1.52
N SER A 277 11.08 -8.57 -1.25
CA SER A 277 12.14 -8.53 -2.27
C SER A 277 12.51 -9.94 -2.73
N ALA A 278 12.57 -10.14 -4.05
CA ALA A 278 12.79 -11.45 -4.67
C ALA A 278 11.77 -12.52 -4.22
N GLY A 279 10.56 -12.06 -3.86
CA GLY A 279 9.44 -12.89 -3.44
C GLY A 279 8.18 -12.41 -4.16
N GLU A 280 7.17 -12.03 -3.39
CA GLU A 280 5.83 -11.75 -3.91
C GLU A 280 5.22 -10.51 -3.27
N LEU A 281 4.33 -9.84 -4.01
CA LEU A 281 3.31 -8.94 -3.48
C LEU A 281 2.05 -9.78 -3.27
N VAL A 282 1.62 -9.90 -2.03
CA VAL A 282 0.40 -10.63 -1.65
C VAL A 282 -0.67 -9.62 -1.27
N VAL A 283 -1.83 -9.70 -1.92
CA VAL A 283 -2.99 -8.83 -1.69
C VAL A 283 -4.12 -9.68 -1.13
N ASN A 284 -4.33 -9.62 0.18
CA ASN A 284 -5.41 -10.32 0.87
C ASN A 284 -6.65 -9.43 0.95
N ILE A 285 -7.80 -9.90 0.46
CA ILE A 285 -9.06 -9.17 0.56
C ILE A 285 -9.82 -9.64 1.82
N LEU A 286 -9.75 -8.84 2.88
CA LEU A 286 -10.38 -9.15 4.17
C LEU A 286 -11.88 -8.79 4.18
N MET A 287 -12.26 -7.75 3.43
CA MET A 287 -13.65 -7.32 3.28
C MET A 287 -13.84 -6.65 1.92
N GLY A 288 -14.97 -6.91 1.26
CA GLY A 288 -15.31 -6.31 -0.02
C GLY A 288 -14.66 -7.03 -1.20
N ARG A 289 -14.07 -6.27 -2.13
CA ARG A 289 -13.49 -6.81 -3.37
C ARG A 289 -12.24 -6.04 -3.80
N GLY A 290 -11.36 -6.73 -4.50
CA GLY A 290 -10.18 -6.15 -5.14
C GLY A 290 -10.00 -6.67 -6.56
N ALA A 291 -9.56 -5.79 -7.48
CA ALA A 291 -8.95 -6.20 -8.74
C ALA A 291 -7.46 -5.87 -8.69
N VAL A 292 -6.64 -6.84 -9.08
CA VAL A 292 -5.18 -6.74 -9.07
C VAL A 292 -4.69 -6.92 -10.50
N SER A 293 -4.03 -5.91 -11.03
CA SER A 293 -3.62 -5.85 -12.43
C SER A 293 -2.13 -5.57 -12.57
N ALA A 294 -1.44 -6.43 -13.31
CA ALA A 294 -0.03 -6.24 -13.68
C ALA A 294 0.22 -6.86 -15.06
N MET A 295 1.14 -6.26 -15.82
CA MET A 295 1.59 -6.77 -17.11
C MET A 295 0.46 -7.09 -18.12
N GLY A 296 -0.65 -6.34 -18.03
CA GLY A 296 -1.79 -6.47 -18.95
C GLY A 296 -2.83 -7.53 -18.55
N GLU A 297 -2.60 -8.29 -17.48
CA GLU A 297 -3.54 -9.27 -16.93
C GLU A 297 -4.17 -8.75 -15.64
N THR A 298 -5.39 -9.21 -15.36
CA THR A 298 -6.16 -8.80 -14.18
C THR A 298 -6.79 -9.99 -13.48
N GLN A 299 -6.62 -10.06 -12.17
CA GLN A 299 -7.26 -11.04 -11.30
C GLN A 299 -8.20 -10.34 -10.33
N ILE A 300 -9.38 -10.93 -10.11
CA ILE A 300 -10.38 -10.39 -9.20
C ILE A 300 -10.44 -11.30 -7.98
N ALA A 301 -10.28 -10.71 -6.80
CA ALA A 301 -10.47 -11.36 -5.52
C ALA A 301 -11.68 -10.77 -4.78
N GLN A 302 -12.43 -11.63 -4.13
CA GLN A 302 -13.49 -11.27 -3.19
C GLN A 302 -12.97 -11.49 -1.77
N GLN A 303 -13.76 -11.08 -0.78
CA GLN A 303 -13.52 -11.41 0.62
C GLN A 303 -13.13 -12.88 0.83
N GLY A 304 -12.08 -13.12 1.60
CA GLY A 304 -11.57 -14.47 1.89
C GLY A 304 -10.53 -14.98 0.89
N ALA A 305 -10.25 -14.21 -0.17
CA ALA A 305 -9.29 -14.58 -1.20
C ALA A 305 -8.06 -13.66 -1.22
N GLN A 306 -6.96 -14.18 -1.74
CA GLN A 306 -5.73 -13.45 -2.04
C GLN A 306 -5.40 -13.50 -3.53
N VAL A 307 -4.66 -12.50 -3.98
CA VAL A 307 -3.94 -12.52 -5.27
C VAL A 307 -2.46 -12.32 -4.98
N VAL A 308 -1.63 -13.07 -5.69
CA VAL A 308 -0.18 -13.06 -5.57
C VAL A 308 0.42 -12.54 -6.88
N VAL A 309 1.37 -11.61 -6.77
CA VAL A 309 2.14 -11.08 -7.91
C VAL A 309 3.62 -11.30 -7.64
N PRO A 310 4.34 -12.10 -8.46
CA PRO A 310 5.79 -12.28 -8.32
C PRO A 310 6.55 -10.96 -8.47
N MET A 311 7.50 -10.70 -7.57
CA MET A 311 8.25 -9.45 -7.48
C MET A 311 9.74 -9.62 -7.75
N SER A 312 10.35 -8.57 -8.28
CA SER A 312 11.79 -8.49 -8.49
C SER A 312 12.55 -8.53 -7.16
N ALA A 313 13.85 -8.85 -7.24
CA ALA A 313 14.76 -8.37 -6.21
C ALA A 313 14.72 -6.83 -6.16
N MET A 314 15.04 -6.26 -5.01
CA MET A 314 15.21 -4.81 -4.89
C MET A 314 16.26 -4.32 -5.89
N SER A 315 15.87 -3.41 -6.78
CA SER A 315 16.78 -2.78 -7.73
C SER A 315 17.66 -1.71 -7.07
N ASP A 316 18.68 -1.24 -7.80
CA ASP A 316 19.62 -0.23 -7.31
C ASP A 316 18.96 1.11 -6.94
N ASP A 317 17.78 1.40 -7.50
CA ASP A 317 16.95 2.57 -7.17
C ASP A 317 16.05 2.34 -5.93
N GLY A 318 16.12 1.16 -5.31
CA GLY A 318 15.36 0.82 -4.12
C GLY A 318 13.86 0.63 -4.39
N LEU A 319 13.50 0.11 -5.57
CA LEU A 319 12.13 -0.22 -5.94
C LEU A 319 11.93 -1.73 -6.17
N LEU A 320 10.77 -2.23 -5.73
CA LEU A 320 10.24 -3.53 -6.17
C LEU A 320 9.32 -3.34 -7.38
N THR A 321 9.40 -4.25 -8.35
CA THR A 321 8.56 -4.25 -9.56
C THR A 321 8.02 -5.65 -9.86
N PRO A 322 6.84 -5.80 -10.48
CA PRO A 322 6.32 -7.11 -10.86
C PRO A 322 7.20 -7.73 -11.95
N VAL A 323 7.51 -9.02 -11.81
CA VAL A 323 8.26 -9.80 -12.81
C VAL A 323 7.38 -10.76 -13.61
N ASP A 324 6.13 -10.94 -13.18
CA ASP A 324 5.13 -11.76 -13.87
C ASP A 324 3.70 -11.20 -13.66
N VAL A 325 2.74 -11.78 -14.38
CA VAL A 325 1.31 -11.48 -14.24
C VAL A 325 0.76 -11.94 -12.88
N PRO A 326 -0.36 -11.36 -12.39
CA PRO A 326 -0.99 -11.80 -11.16
C PRO A 326 -1.52 -13.23 -11.28
N GLN A 327 -1.27 -14.06 -10.27
CA GLN A 327 -1.75 -15.44 -10.21
C GLN A 327 -3.26 -15.49 -9.92
N PRO A 328 -3.98 -16.52 -10.40
CA PRO A 328 -5.41 -16.67 -10.13
C PRO A 328 -5.73 -16.56 -8.64
N ALA A 329 -6.83 -15.88 -8.31
CA ALA A 329 -7.23 -15.68 -6.92
C ALA A 329 -7.50 -17.02 -6.22
N GLU A 330 -6.96 -17.18 -5.02
CA GLU A 330 -7.12 -18.37 -4.18
C GLU A 330 -7.53 -17.99 -2.76
N ALA A 331 -7.96 -18.96 -1.95
CA ALA A 331 -8.30 -18.69 -0.55
C ALA A 331 -7.02 -18.37 0.25
N TYR A 332 -7.04 -17.29 1.04
CA TYR A 332 -5.90 -16.97 1.91
C TYR A 332 -5.86 -17.90 3.13
N ASP A 333 -4.68 -18.00 3.76
CA ASP A 333 -4.52 -18.71 5.03
C ASP A 333 -5.05 -17.88 6.21
N TYR A 334 -6.23 -18.25 6.72
CA TYR A 334 -6.87 -17.58 7.86
C TYR A 334 -5.98 -17.56 9.12
N GLY A 335 -5.14 -18.59 9.33
CA GLY A 335 -4.29 -18.67 10.52
C GLY A 335 -3.24 -17.56 10.56
N ARG A 336 -2.72 -17.17 9.38
CA ARG A 336 -1.73 -16.10 9.25
C ARG A 336 -2.32 -14.71 9.46
N LEU A 337 -3.61 -14.55 9.20
CA LEU A 337 -4.29 -13.25 9.26
C LEU A 337 -5.15 -13.07 10.53
N ALA A 338 -5.27 -14.11 11.36
CA ALA A 338 -6.15 -14.11 12.54
C ALA A 338 -5.82 -13.05 13.59
N ASN A 339 -4.55 -12.63 13.66
CA ASN A 339 -4.05 -11.70 14.68
C ASN A 339 -3.86 -10.26 14.15
N LEU A 340 -4.41 -9.97 12.97
CA LEU A 340 -4.36 -8.61 12.42
C LEU A 340 -5.12 -7.62 13.33
N PRO A 341 -4.61 -6.38 13.48
CA PRO A 341 -5.25 -5.33 14.26
C PRO A 341 -6.42 -4.71 13.47
N LEU A 342 -7.56 -5.39 13.46
CA LEU A 342 -8.75 -4.98 12.69
C LEU A 342 -9.73 -4.08 13.47
N GLU A 343 -9.41 -3.73 14.72
CA GLU A 343 -10.23 -2.90 15.63
C GLU A 343 -9.79 -1.44 15.69
#